data_AF-A0A3D0YSK2-F1
#
_entry.id   AF-A0A3D0YSK2-F1
#
_cell.length_a   1.000
_cell.length_b   1.000
_cell.length_c   1.000
_cell.angle_alpha   90.00
_cell.angle_beta   90.00
_cell.angle_gamma   90.00
#
_symmetry.space_group_name_H-M   'P 1'
#
loop_
_entity.id
_entity.type
_entity.pdbx_description
1 polymer ?
#
loop_
_entity_poly.entity_id
_entity_poly.type
_entity_poly.pdbx_seq_one_letter_code
_entity_poly.pdbx_strand_id
1 'polypeptide(L)'
;MKQIKSWHRLLAIAITIVGLGSGIVGVGTALAYQQPHIGNGMNGLVEALAVKFNLNTADVQAVFDEQHAQIQTNREVNEAERLSQAVTDGKLTQEQADAVTAKREEIRSFMESLSTLDESARRDALKTKQDELKKWAEDNGISMPFFRGGLFGGRMFGGMGHGGHSFGGFRTNDVR
;
A
#
# COMPACT_ATOMS: atom_id res chain seq x y z
N MET A 1 -2.68 -26.87 -36.39
CA MET A 1 -3.76 -25.91 -36.15
C MET A 1 -4.40 -26.24 -34.81
N LYS A 2 -4.21 -25.40 -33.78
CA LYS A 2 -4.89 -25.52 -32.47
C LYS A 2 -5.61 -24.20 -32.21
N GLN A 3 -6.93 -24.30 -32.16
CA GLN A 3 -7.92 -23.26 -31.90
C GLN A 3 -7.61 -22.49 -30.60
N ILE A 4 -7.42 -21.18 -30.70
CA ILE A 4 -7.37 -20.27 -29.56
C ILE A 4 -8.80 -19.76 -29.34
N LYS A 5 -9.41 -20.20 -28.26
CA LYS A 5 -10.78 -19.85 -27.85
C LYS A 5 -10.76 -18.42 -27.28
N SER A 6 -11.08 -17.43 -28.11
CA SER A 6 -11.22 -16.03 -27.69
C SER A 6 -12.56 -15.81 -26.98
N TRP A 7 -12.51 -15.65 -25.65
CA TRP A 7 -13.68 -15.25 -24.87
C TRP A 7 -13.74 -13.73 -24.79
N HIS A 8 -14.54 -13.15 -25.67
CA HIS A 8 -14.95 -11.75 -25.60
C HIS A 8 -15.95 -11.61 -24.44
N ARG A 9 -15.62 -10.82 -23.43
CA ARG A 9 -16.61 -10.26 -22.50
C ARG A 9 -16.50 -8.74 -22.55
N LEU A 10 -17.34 -8.17 -23.41
CA LEU A 10 -17.70 -6.75 -23.38
C LEU A 10 -18.44 -6.48 -22.06
N LEU A 11 -17.90 -5.59 -21.23
CA LEU A 11 -18.66 -4.93 -20.17
C LEU A 11 -18.55 -3.43 -20.37
N ALA A 12 -19.50 -2.89 -21.14
CA ALA A 12 -19.83 -1.47 -21.10
C ALA A 12 -20.54 -1.19 -19.78
N ILE A 13 -19.98 -0.32 -18.93
CA ILE A 13 -20.69 0.23 -17.77
C ILE A 13 -20.90 1.72 -18.01
N ALA A 14 -22.16 2.06 -18.30
CA ALA A 14 -22.67 3.42 -18.30
C ALA A 14 -22.83 3.88 -16.84
N ILE A 15 -22.04 4.86 -16.42
CA ILE A 15 -22.21 5.51 -15.12
C ILE A 15 -23.38 6.49 -15.24
N THR A 16 -24.51 6.12 -14.63
CA THR A 16 -25.64 7.04 -14.48
C THR A 16 -25.45 7.77 -13.15
N ILE A 17 -25.09 9.06 -13.21
CA ILE A 17 -25.05 9.94 -12.04
C ILE A 17 -26.49 10.32 -11.71
N VAL A 18 -27.01 9.83 -10.59
CA VAL A 18 -28.19 10.41 -9.94
C VAL A 18 -27.73 11.03 -8.62
N GLY A 19 -27.74 12.35 -8.59
CA GLY A 19 -27.37 13.14 -7.43
C GLY A 19 -28.53 13.35 -6.44
N LEU A 20 -28.12 13.56 -5.19
CA LEU A 20 -28.70 14.41 -4.13
C LEU A 20 -30.11 14.08 -3.59
N GLY A 21 -30.18 13.85 -2.27
CA GLY A 21 -31.39 14.18 -1.50
C GLY A 21 -31.61 13.48 -0.15
N SER A 22 -31.12 14.11 0.93
CA SER A 22 -31.73 14.25 2.27
C SER A 22 -32.17 13.02 3.10
N GLY A 23 -31.69 12.97 4.36
CA GLY A 23 -32.38 12.25 5.44
C GLY A 23 -31.56 12.15 6.73
N ILE A 24 -31.48 13.24 7.51
CA ILE A 24 -31.05 13.17 8.92
C ILE A 24 -32.20 12.55 9.73
N VAL A 25 -31.94 11.41 10.40
CA VAL A 25 -32.71 10.94 11.55
C VAL A 25 -31.71 10.42 12.58
N GLY A 26 -31.85 10.88 13.82
CA GLY A 26 -30.85 10.75 14.87
C GLY A 26 -31.05 9.55 15.80
N VAL A 27 -30.15 9.56 16.79
CA VAL A 27 -30.16 8.84 18.08
C VAL A 27 -29.69 7.38 18.04
N GLY A 28 -28.50 7.18 18.61
CA GLY A 28 -28.01 5.88 19.07
C GLY A 28 -26.69 5.45 18.45
N THR A 29 -25.63 6.27 18.49
CA THR A 29 -24.28 5.75 18.24
C THR A 29 -23.87 4.88 19.42
N ALA A 30 -24.31 3.62 19.41
CA ALA A 30 -23.47 2.56 19.92
C ALA A 30 -22.27 2.49 18.97
N LEU A 31 -21.27 3.33 19.22
CA LEU A 31 -19.95 3.11 18.68
C LEU A 31 -19.52 1.77 19.27
N ALA A 32 -19.58 0.72 18.45
CA ALA A 32 -18.77 -0.45 18.71
C ALA A 32 -17.34 0.07 18.84
N TYR A 33 -16.86 0.19 20.07
CA TYR A 33 -15.46 0.47 20.37
C TYR A 33 -14.71 -0.77 19.87
N GLN A 34 -14.42 -0.80 18.57
CA GLN A 34 -13.51 -1.76 17.99
C GLN A 34 -12.16 -1.46 18.62
N GLN A 35 -11.83 -2.34 19.54
CA GLN A 35 -10.54 -2.45 20.19
C GLN A 35 -9.43 -2.22 19.16
N PRO A 36 -8.57 -1.19 19.31
CA PRO A 36 -7.51 -0.93 18.36
C PRO A 36 -6.41 -1.94 18.59
N HIS A 37 -6.54 -3.11 17.95
CA HIS A 37 -5.42 -4.00 17.72
C HIS A 37 -4.97 -3.79 16.29
N ILE A 38 -3.89 -3.02 16.08
CA ILE A 38 -2.89 -3.17 15.02
C ILE A 38 -1.71 -2.21 15.30
N GLY A 39 -0.54 -2.77 15.64
CA GLY A 39 0.79 -2.21 15.33
C GLY A 39 1.44 -1.25 16.35
N ASN A 40 2.37 -1.78 17.15
CA ASN A 40 3.25 -1.16 18.17
C ASN A 40 4.08 0.10 17.78
N GLY A 41 3.83 0.77 16.65
CA GLY A 41 4.57 1.96 16.21
C GLY A 41 3.78 3.26 16.21
N MET A 42 2.52 3.24 15.74
CA MET A 42 1.71 4.46 15.62
C MET A 42 1.07 4.88 16.94
N ASN A 43 0.61 3.92 17.75
CA ASN A 43 0.03 4.21 19.06
C ASN A 43 1.03 4.94 19.97
N GLY A 44 2.32 4.57 19.90
CA GLY A 44 3.36 5.26 20.65
C GLY A 44 3.60 6.71 20.20
N LEU A 45 3.38 7.05 18.93
CA LEU A 45 3.48 8.42 18.43
C LEU A 45 2.26 9.26 18.86
N VAL A 46 1.05 8.71 18.73
CA VAL A 46 -0.19 9.36 19.18
C VAL A 46 -0.13 9.68 20.66
N GLU A 47 0.27 8.71 21.49
CA GLU A 47 0.46 8.89 22.93
C GLU A 47 1.54 9.93 23.26
N ALA A 48 2.70 9.87 22.60
CA ALA A 48 3.78 10.83 22.83
C ALA A 48 3.38 12.27 22.48
N LEU A 49 2.62 12.47 21.39
CA LEU A 49 2.10 13.77 20.99
C LEU A 49 1.04 14.28 21.97
N ALA A 50 0.10 13.40 22.37
CA ALA A 50 -0.91 13.74 23.35
C ALA A 50 -0.29 14.18 24.68
N VAL A 51 0.70 13.44 25.19
CA VAL A 51 1.41 13.79 26.43
C VAL A 51 2.22 15.08 26.29
N LYS A 52 3.02 15.22 25.22
CA LYS A 52 3.93 16.36 25.04
C LYS A 52 3.20 17.69 24.92
N PHE A 53 2.05 17.69 24.25
CA PHE A 53 1.25 18.90 24.00
C PHE A 53 -0.01 18.99 24.84
N ASN A 54 -0.20 18.04 25.77
CA ASN A 54 -1.37 17.96 26.65
C ASN A 54 -2.69 17.97 25.86
N LEU A 55 -2.78 17.13 24.82
CA LEU A 55 -3.95 16.97 23.96
C LEU A 55 -4.75 15.73 24.37
N ASN A 56 -6.01 15.68 23.95
CA ASN A 56 -6.83 14.48 24.12
C ASN A 56 -6.36 13.39 23.14
N THR A 57 -5.99 12.22 23.67
CA THR A 57 -5.51 11.09 22.87
C THR A 57 -6.51 10.62 21.82
N ALA A 58 -7.80 10.63 22.12
CA ALA A 58 -8.84 10.22 21.17
C ALA A 58 -8.94 11.19 19.98
N ASP A 59 -8.82 12.50 20.22
CA ASP A 59 -8.84 13.51 19.16
C ASP A 59 -7.59 13.39 18.26
N VAL A 60 -6.43 13.13 18.86
CA VAL A 60 -5.20 12.89 18.10
C VAL A 60 -5.33 11.61 17.28
N GLN A 61 -5.86 10.53 17.85
CA GLN A 61 -6.13 9.29 17.12
C GLN A 61 -7.05 9.53 15.91
N ALA A 62 -8.14 10.27 16.11
CA ALA A 62 -9.09 10.58 15.04
C ALA A 62 -8.45 11.32 13.87
N VAL A 63 -7.57 12.29 14.14
CA VAL A 63 -6.82 13.01 13.09
C VAL A 63 -5.88 12.07 12.33
N PHE A 64 -5.19 11.17 13.03
CA PHE A 64 -4.32 10.19 12.37
C PHE A 64 -5.11 9.21 11.51
N ASP A 65 -6.25 8.73 11.99
CA ASP A 65 -7.12 7.82 11.24
C ASP A 65 -7.67 8.50 9.97
N GLU A 66 -8.12 9.76 10.08
CA GLU A 66 -8.56 10.57 8.94
C GLU A 66 -7.42 10.77 7.92
N GLN A 67 -6.23 11.16 8.38
CA GLN A 67 -5.06 11.32 7.51
C GLN A 67 -4.67 10.01 6.84
N HIS A 68 -4.72 8.89 7.56
CA HIS A 68 -4.46 7.57 7.01
C HIS A 68 -5.46 7.23 5.91
N ALA A 69 -6.76 7.44 6.13
CA ALA A 69 -7.78 7.23 5.12
C ALA A 69 -7.52 8.10 3.87
N GLN A 70 -7.24 9.39 4.05
CA GLN A 70 -6.93 10.30 2.95
C GLN A 70 -5.70 9.88 2.15
N ILE A 71 -4.64 9.43 2.83
CA ILE A 71 -3.43 8.92 2.17
C ILE A 71 -3.74 7.68 1.34
N GLN A 72 -4.59 6.77 1.83
CA GLN A 72 -4.97 5.59 1.05
C GLN A 72 -5.78 5.97 -0.19
N THR A 73 -6.76 6.85 -0.06
CA THR A 73 -7.51 7.36 -1.22
C THR A 73 -6.59 8.04 -2.24
N ASN A 74 -5.68 8.91 -1.78
CA ASN A 74 -4.73 9.58 -2.66
C ASN A 74 -3.81 8.60 -3.39
N ARG A 75 -3.39 7.51 -2.73
CA ARG A 75 -2.60 6.44 -3.37
C ARG A 75 -3.38 5.75 -4.47
N GLU A 76 -4.65 5.41 -4.22
CA GLU A 76 -5.50 4.75 -5.21
C GLU A 76 -5.74 5.63 -6.44
N VAL A 77 -6.03 6.91 -6.22
CA VAL A 77 -6.20 7.90 -7.31
C VAL A 77 -4.92 8.05 -8.13
N ASN A 78 -3.78 8.28 -7.48
CA ASN A 78 -2.49 8.46 -8.17
C ASN A 78 -2.11 7.23 -8.99
N GLU A 79 -2.42 6.03 -8.47
CA GLU A 79 -2.14 4.79 -9.17
C GLU A 79 -3.06 4.57 -10.37
N ALA A 80 -4.35 4.93 -10.27
CA ALA A 80 -5.27 4.91 -11.40
C ALA A 80 -4.84 5.89 -12.50
N GLU A 81 -4.48 7.13 -12.14
CA GLU A 81 -3.94 8.12 -13.08
C GLU A 81 -2.67 7.62 -13.76
N ARG A 82 -1.75 7.04 -13.00
CA ARG A 82 -0.50 6.50 -13.54
C ARG A 82 -0.72 5.39 -14.56
N LEU A 83 -1.67 4.48 -14.31
CA LEU A 83 -2.03 3.44 -15.28
C LEU A 83 -2.71 4.02 -16.50
N SER A 84 -3.63 4.98 -16.33
CA SER A 84 -4.28 5.69 -17.43
C SER A 84 -3.28 6.43 -18.32
N GLN A 85 -2.30 7.12 -17.71
CA GLN A 85 -1.22 7.77 -18.45
C GLN A 85 -0.34 6.75 -19.16
N ALA A 86 -0.04 5.60 -18.55
CA ALA A 86 0.74 4.55 -19.20
C ALA A 86 0.01 3.93 -20.42
N VAL A 87 -1.33 3.85 -20.38
CA VAL A 87 -2.14 3.46 -21.55
C VAL A 87 -2.09 4.53 -22.63
N THR A 88 -2.26 5.80 -22.24
CA THR A 88 -2.18 6.95 -23.16
C THR A 88 -0.81 7.05 -23.83
N ASP A 89 0.27 6.80 -23.08
CA ASP A 89 1.65 6.77 -23.56
C ASP A 89 1.97 5.53 -24.42
N GLY A 90 1.05 4.57 -24.53
CA GLY A 90 1.26 3.29 -25.23
C GLY A 90 2.24 2.34 -24.55
N LYS A 91 2.56 2.56 -23.27
CA LYS A 91 3.43 1.69 -22.45
C LYS A 91 2.69 0.47 -21.92
N LEU A 92 1.37 0.55 -21.83
CA LEU A 92 0.45 -0.53 -21.48
C LEU A 92 -0.71 -0.53 -22.47
N THR A 93 -1.30 -1.69 -22.73
CA THR A 93 -2.66 -1.76 -23.28
C THR A 93 -3.69 -1.59 -22.16
N GLN A 94 -4.94 -1.32 -22.51
CA GLN A 94 -6.02 -1.25 -21.52
C GLN A 94 -6.16 -2.58 -20.76
N GLU A 95 -6.06 -3.71 -21.47
CA GLU A 95 -6.14 -5.04 -20.86
C GLU A 95 -4.99 -5.28 -19.87
N GLN A 96 -3.79 -4.78 -20.18
CA GLN A 96 -2.66 -4.86 -19.25
C GLN A 96 -2.87 -3.98 -18.02
N ALA A 97 -3.43 -2.78 -18.17
CA ALA A 97 -3.75 -1.91 -17.03
C ALA A 97 -4.81 -2.54 -16.11
N ASP A 98 -5.84 -3.17 -16.68
CA ASP A 98 -6.86 -3.89 -15.94
C ASP A 98 -6.25 -5.10 -15.20
N ALA A 99 -5.36 -5.84 -15.86
CA ALA A 99 -4.64 -6.96 -15.25
C ALA A 99 -3.72 -6.51 -14.10
N VAL A 100 -3.04 -5.36 -14.24
CA VAL A 100 -2.24 -4.77 -13.15
C VAL A 100 -3.13 -4.41 -11.96
N THR A 101 -4.30 -3.83 -12.21
CA THR A 101 -5.24 -3.44 -11.16
C THR A 101 -5.68 -4.64 -10.34
N ALA A 102 -6.15 -5.71 -11.00
CA ALA A 102 -6.54 -6.95 -10.33
C ALA A 102 -5.37 -7.60 -9.57
N LYS A 103 -4.16 -7.61 -10.16
CA LYS A 103 -2.98 -8.20 -9.50
C LYS A 103 -2.57 -7.41 -8.26
N ARG A 104 -2.78 -6.09 -8.23
CA ARG A 104 -2.48 -5.26 -7.06
C ARG A 104 -3.40 -5.54 -5.88
N GLU A 105 -4.68 -5.82 -6.13
CA GLU A 105 -5.62 -6.24 -5.07
C GLU A 105 -5.15 -7.55 -4.42
N GLU A 106 -4.74 -8.53 -5.23
CA GLU A 106 -4.19 -9.79 -4.73
C GLU A 106 -2.94 -9.57 -3.86
N ILE A 107 -2.03 -8.70 -4.30
CA ILE A 107 -0.83 -8.37 -3.53
C ILE A 107 -1.21 -7.61 -2.25
N ARG A 108 -2.22 -6.74 -2.26
CA ARG A 108 -2.70 -6.02 -1.06
C ARG A 108 -3.18 -7.01 0.01
N SER A 109 -4.05 -7.95 -0.36
CA SER A 109 -4.51 -9.00 0.55
C SER A 109 -3.37 -9.88 1.05
N PHE A 110 -2.38 -10.18 0.20
CA PHE A 110 -1.17 -10.87 0.63
C PHE A 110 -0.41 -10.06 1.69
N MET A 111 -0.19 -8.76 1.48
CA MET A 111 0.50 -7.90 2.44
C MET A 111 -0.23 -7.82 3.79
N GLU A 112 -1.56 -7.78 3.79
CA GLU A 112 -2.37 -7.83 5.01
C GLU A 112 -2.16 -9.15 5.77
N SER A 113 -2.08 -10.27 5.06
CA SER A 113 -1.82 -11.59 5.65
C SER A 113 -0.43 -11.72 6.29
N LEU A 114 0.54 -10.88 5.91
CA LEU A 114 1.90 -10.90 6.48
C LEU A 114 1.97 -10.33 7.91
N SER A 115 0.97 -9.58 8.34
CA SER A 115 0.95 -8.92 9.66
C SER A 115 1.00 -9.92 10.83
N THR A 116 0.62 -11.17 10.60
CA THR A 116 0.57 -12.23 11.61
C THR A 116 1.81 -13.13 11.62
N LEU A 117 2.75 -12.94 10.68
CA LEU A 117 3.94 -13.78 10.54
C LEU A 117 5.14 -13.19 11.31
N ASP A 118 6.02 -14.08 11.80
CA ASP A 118 7.33 -13.67 12.31
C ASP A 118 8.23 -13.13 11.18
N GLU A 119 9.32 -12.47 11.55
CA GLU A 119 10.23 -11.81 10.60
C GLU A 119 10.79 -12.76 9.53
N SER A 120 11.17 -13.99 9.91
CA SER A 120 11.78 -14.95 8.99
C SER A 120 10.73 -15.46 8.01
N ALA A 121 9.59 -15.93 8.51
CA ALA A 121 8.49 -16.41 7.68
C ALA A 121 7.96 -15.30 6.75
N ARG A 122 7.90 -14.06 7.24
CA ARG A 122 7.49 -12.91 6.43
C ARG A 122 8.46 -12.62 5.29
N ARG A 123 9.78 -12.70 5.52
CA ARG A 123 10.79 -12.50 4.47
C ARG A 123 10.70 -13.57 3.40
N ASP A 124 10.56 -14.83 3.80
CA ASP A 124 10.45 -15.95 2.87
C ASP A 124 9.17 -15.81 2.02
N ALA A 125 8.03 -15.48 2.65
CA ALA A 125 6.78 -15.22 1.95
C ALA A 125 6.91 -14.06 0.95
N LEU A 126 7.52 -12.94 1.34
CA LEU A 126 7.75 -11.79 0.46
C LEU A 126 8.61 -12.15 -0.75
N LYS A 127 9.67 -12.93 -0.53
CA LYS A 127 10.56 -13.37 -1.60
C LYS A 127 9.82 -14.27 -2.59
N THR A 128 9.07 -15.26 -2.10
CA THR A 128 8.24 -16.11 -2.95
C THR A 128 7.25 -15.28 -3.76
N LYS A 129 6.55 -14.33 -3.12
CA LYS A 129 5.58 -13.48 -3.82
C LYS A 129 6.24 -12.59 -4.87
N GLN A 130 7.45 -12.11 -4.61
CA GLN A 130 8.21 -11.33 -5.57
C GLN A 130 8.57 -12.15 -6.82
N ASP A 131 9.03 -13.39 -6.64
CA ASP A 131 9.38 -14.28 -7.75
C ASP A 131 8.13 -14.64 -8.58
N GLU A 132 7.01 -14.92 -7.92
CA GLU A 132 5.70 -15.13 -8.57
C GLU A 132 5.27 -13.90 -9.37
N LEU A 133 5.38 -12.71 -8.78
CA LEU A 133 4.98 -11.47 -9.43
C LEU A 133 5.87 -11.13 -10.61
N LYS A 134 7.19 -11.34 -10.49
CA LYS A 134 8.14 -11.13 -11.58
C LYS A 134 7.78 -12.02 -12.76
N LYS A 135 7.55 -13.31 -12.52
CA LYS A 135 7.14 -14.26 -13.56
C LYS A 135 5.82 -13.85 -14.19
N TRP A 136 4.81 -13.52 -13.38
CA TRP A 136 3.53 -13.05 -13.89
C TRP A 136 3.68 -11.80 -14.77
N ALA A 137 4.52 -10.85 -14.37
CA ALA A 137 4.75 -9.63 -15.12
C ALA A 137 5.43 -9.92 -16.47
N GLU A 138 6.43 -10.81 -16.49
CA GLU A 138 7.09 -11.29 -17.72
C GLU A 138 6.09 -11.98 -18.66
N ASP A 139 5.28 -12.90 -18.15
CA ASP A 139 4.28 -13.66 -18.92
C ASP A 139 3.20 -12.74 -19.53
N ASN A 140 2.93 -11.59 -18.92
CA ASN A 140 1.94 -10.61 -19.39
C ASN A 140 2.56 -9.41 -20.12
N GLY A 141 3.88 -9.40 -20.33
CA GLY A 141 4.59 -8.29 -20.98
C GLY A 141 4.49 -6.96 -20.21
N ILE A 142 4.36 -7.01 -18.88
CA ILE A 142 4.22 -5.85 -18.00
C ILE A 142 5.54 -5.60 -17.29
N SER A 143 5.99 -4.34 -17.27
CA SER A 143 7.23 -3.99 -16.57
C SER A 143 7.06 -4.00 -15.04
N MET A 144 8.00 -4.60 -14.31
CA MET A 144 8.00 -4.59 -12.83
C MET A 144 7.94 -3.21 -12.15
N PRO A 145 8.43 -2.10 -12.75
CA PRO A 145 8.16 -0.75 -12.24
C PRO A 145 6.69 -0.47 -11.95
N PHE A 146 5.73 -1.08 -12.66
CA PHE A 146 4.30 -0.97 -12.38
C PHE A 146 3.89 -1.56 -11.02
N PHE A 147 4.75 -2.32 -10.33
CA PHE A 147 4.46 -2.88 -9.00
C PHE A 147 5.37 -2.38 -7.88
N ARG A 148 6.48 -1.70 -8.22
CA ARG A 148 7.53 -1.29 -7.27
C ARG A 148 7.22 -0.05 -6.42
N GLY A 149 6.14 0.69 -6.72
CA GLY A 149 5.88 2.02 -6.15
C GLY A 149 5.09 2.07 -4.84
N GLY A 150 4.36 1.01 -4.46
CA GLY A 150 3.44 1.09 -3.32
C GLY A 150 3.27 -0.18 -2.50
N LEU A 151 3.50 -1.38 -3.08
CA LEU A 151 3.23 -2.64 -2.37
C LEU A 151 4.47 -3.36 -1.84
N PHE A 152 5.60 -3.32 -2.55
CA PHE A 152 6.83 -4.02 -2.12
C PHE A 152 7.88 -3.10 -1.49
N GLY A 153 7.50 -1.86 -1.17
CA GLY A 153 8.36 -0.89 -0.47
C GLY A 153 9.65 -0.56 -1.24
N GLY A 154 9.73 0.66 -1.75
CA GLY A 154 10.97 1.26 -2.30
C GLY A 154 12.13 1.43 -1.31
N ARG A 155 12.14 0.68 -0.20
CA ARG A 155 13.21 0.68 0.82
C ARG A 155 13.80 -0.70 1.13
N MET A 156 13.22 -1.80 0.62
CA MET A 156 13.89 -3.12 0.65
C MET A 156 14.71 -3.42 -0.62
N PHE A 157 14.47 -2.69 -1.72
CA PHE A 157 15.14 -2.91 -3.02
C PHE A 157 16.10 -1.78 -3.43
N GLY A 158 16.53 -0.96 -2.46
CA GLY A 158 17.62 0.00 -2.62
C GLY A 158 18.88 -0.51 -1.93
N GLY A 159 19.55 -1.49 -2.54
CA GLY A 159 20.96 -1.79 -2.27
C GLY A 159 21.30 -2.35 -0.89
N MET A 160 21.73 -3.61 -0.87
CA MET A 160 22.98 -3.94 -0.20
C MET A 160 24.10 -3.08 -0.83
N GLY A 161 24.18 -1.83 -0.40
CA GLY A 161 25.31 -0.94 -0.61
C GLY A 161 26.04 -0.82 0.71
N HIS A 162 27.29 -1.25 0.73
CA HIS A 162 28.25 -1.08 1.81
C HIS A 162 28.03 0.19 2.65
N GLY A 163 27.75 -0.01 3.93
CA GLY A 163 27.65 1.05 4.91
C GLY A 163 27.87 0.54 6.32
N GLY A 164 28.80 -0.40 6.49
CA GLY A 164 29.45 -0.64 7.76
C GLY A 164 30.23 0.60 8.17
N HIS A 165 29.52 1.64 8.62
CA HIS A 165 30.11 2.61 9.54
C HIS A 165 29.90 2.03 10.93
N SER A 166 30.83 1.16 11.30
CA SER A 166 31.33 1.13 12.66
C SER A 166 31.50 2.58 13.11
N PHE A 167 30.66 3.04 14.05
CA PHE A 167 31.04 4.14 14.92
C PHE A 167 32.17 3.60 15.81
N GLY A 168 33.34 3.50 15.20
CA GLY A 168 34.59 3.15 15.86
C GLY A 168 35.02 4.32 16.72
N GLY A 169 35.21 4.01 18.01
CA GLY A 169 36.26 4.58 18.83
C GLY A 169 36.21 6.08 19.06
N PHE A 170 35.75 6.47 20.25
CA PHE A 170 36.30 7.61 20.96
C PHE A 170 37.83 7.45 21.03
N ARG A 171 38.55 8.06 20.09
CA ARG A 171 39.95 8.41 20.29
C ARG A 171 39.97 9.61 21.22
N THR A 172 40.37 9.39 22.45
CA THR A 172 40.86 10.44 23.34
C THR A 172 42.00 11.15 22.62
N ASN A 173 41.77 12.39 22.20
CA ASN A 173 42.84 13.25 21.75
C ASN A 173 43.55 13.79 23.00
N ASP A 174 44.77 13.30 23.18
CA ASP A 174 45.80 13.91 24.00
C ASP A 174 46.10 15.32 23.46
N VAL A 175 45.92 16.35 24.28
CA VAL A 175 46.50 17.69 24.06
C VAL A 175 46.92 18.24 25.42
N ARG A 176 48.24 18.24 25.61
CA ARG A 176 49.10 19.08 26.48
C ARG A 176 48.55 19.60 27.81
#